data_AF-A0A961T5E3-F1
#
_entry.id   AF-A0A961T5E3-F1
#
_cell.length_a   1.000
_cell.length_b   1.000
_cell.length_c   1.000
_cell.angle_alpha   90.00
_cell.angle_beta   90.00
_cell.angle_gamma   90.00
#
_symmetry.space_group_name_H-M   'P 1'
#
loop_
_entity.id
_entity.type
_entity.pdbx_description
1 polymer ?
#
loop_
_entity_poly.entity_id
_entity_poly.type
_entity_poly.pdbx_seq_one_letter_code
_entity_poly.pdbx_strand_id
1 'polypeptide(L)'
;AMSAGTIWQKRYGGQTDLIMGTAWQYVGGSLTMLLMALAFETGTFTLTTELVFAMLWLVLVLSVGAIFLLMFLIRQGAVSRVASLFYLVPGVTALIAWFLFDETLSPLQLVGMAVAACGVWLATQPGTRARASE
;
A
#
# COMPACT_ATOMS: atom_id res chain seq x y z
N ALA A 1 -0.07 -15.05 5.33
CA ALA A 1 -0.31 -14.11 6.44
C ALA A 1 -1.30 -13.01 6.05
N MET A 2 -0.98 -12.16 5.05
CA MET A 2 -1.84 -11.04 4.60
C MET A 2 -3.29 -11.46 4.34
N SER A 3 -3.54 -12.49 3.53
CA SER A 3 -4.90 -12.95 3.19
C SER A 3 -5.70 -13.42 4.41
N ALA A 4 -5.06 -14.07 5.38
CA ALA A 4 -5.72 -14.52 6.61
C ALA A 4 -6.11 -13.32 7.49
N GLY A 5 -5.22 -12.32 7.61
CA GLY A 5 -5.50 -11.09 8.34
C GLY A 5 -6.65 -10.28 7.74
N THR A 6 -6.73 -10.19 6.41
CA THR A 6 -7.84 -9.49 5.73
C THR A 6 -9.17 -10.22 5.91
N ILE A 7 -9.18 -11.56 5.87
CA ILE A 7 -10.38 -12.36 6.14
C ILE A 7 -10.84 -12.16 7.59
N TRP A 8 -9.91 -12.18 8.56
CA TRP A 8 -10.21 -11.94 9.96
C TRP A 8 -10.79 -10.54 10.19
N GLN A 9 -10.16 -9.52 9.61
CA GLN A 9 -10.61 -8.13 9.72
C GLN A 9 -12.00 -7.95 9.10
N LYS A 10 -12.28 -8.62 7.98
CA LYS A 10 -13.61 -8.61 7.34
C LYS A 10 -14.67 -9.34 8.18
N ARG A 11 -14.28 -10.39 8.91
CA ARG A 11 -15.20 -11.20 9.74
C ARG A 11 -15.54 -10.54 11.07
N TYR A 12 -14.58 -9.86 11.71
CA TYR A 12 -14.73 -9.34 13.07
C TYR A 12 -14.65 -7.81 13.19
N GLY A 13 -14.19 -7.11 12.15
CA GLY A 13 -14.04 -5.64 12.14
C GLY A 13 -15.23 -4.87 11.54
N GLY A 14 -16.40 -5.51 11.42
CA GLY A 14 -17.57 -4.87 10.83
C GLY A 14 -18.11 -3.73 11.70
N GLN A 15 -18.05 -2.50 11.18
CA GLN A 15 -18.57 -1.22 11.70
C GLN A 15 -17.62 -0.32 12.53
N THR A 16 -16.32 -0.58 12.58
CA THR A 16 -15.39 0.40 13.18
C THR A 16 -15.16 1.60 12.26
N ASP A 17 -15.14 2.80 12.83
CA ASP A 17 -14.73 4.02 12.14
C ASP A 17 -13.32 3.80 11.53
N LEU A 18 -13.15 4.19 10.28
CA LEU A 18 -11.93 3.91 9.50
C LEU A 18 -10.70 4.53 10.18
N ILE A 19 -10.85 5.70 10.81
CA ILE A 19 -9.78 6.35 11.58
C ILE A 19 -9.39 5.48 12.78
N MET A 20 -10.37 5.03 13.56
CA MET A 20 -10.14 4.22 14.76
C MET A 20 -9.54 2.86 14.40
N GLY A 21 -10.02 2.24 13.32
CA GLY A 21 -9.49 0.98 12.81
C GLY A 21 -8.03 1.11 12.36
N THR A 22 -7.65 2.22 11.72
CA THR A 22 -6.26 2.45 11.33
C THR A 22 -5.37 2.84 12.51
N ALA A 23 -5.88 3.61 13.47
CA ALA A 23 -5.15 3.91 14.71
C ALA A 23 -4.77 2.62 15.45
N TRP A 24 -5.70 1.68 15.58
CA TRP A 24 -5.43 0.39 16.24
C TRP A 24 -4.46 -0.50 15.46
N GLN A 25 -4.50 -0.44 14.13
CA GLN A 25 -3.49 -1.10 13.29
C GLN A 25 -2.09 -0.53 13.51
N TYR A 26 -1.96 0.80 13.61
CA TYR A 26 -0.66 1.42 13.91
C TYR A 26 -0.15 1.07 15.31
N VAL A 27 -1.02 1.06 16.33
CA VAL A 27 -0.65 0.63 17.69
C VAL A 27 -0.20 -0.83 17.70
N GLY A 28 -0.94 -1.73 17.04
CA GLY A 28 -0.57 -3.14 16.96
C GLY A 28 0.74 -3.36 16.20
N GLY A 29 0.91 -2.67 15.08
CA GLY A 29 2.14 -2.68 14.28
C GLY A 29 3.34 -2.15 15.05
N SER A 30 3.20 -1.00 15.73
CA SER A 30 4.26 -0.39 16.52
C SER A 30 4.66 -1.24 17.71
N LEU A 31 3.69 -1.85 18.41
CA LEU A 31 3.98 -2.73 19.53
C LEU A 31 4.73 -3.98 19.07
N THR A 32 4.29 -4.59 17.96
CA THR A 32 4.95 -5.76 17.38
C THR A 32 6.37 -5.42 16.96
N MET A 33 6.57 -4.29 16.27
CA MET A 33 7.90 -3.83 15.86
C MET A 33 8.79 -3.48 17.04
N LEU A 34 8.25 -2.86 18.09
CA LEU A 34 9.00 -2.54 19.32
C LEU A 34 9.48 -3.82 20.01
N LEU A 35 8.62 -4.84 20.14
CA LEU A 35 9.01 -6.12 20.73
C LEU A 35 10.09 -6.82 19.92
N MET A 36 10.02 -6.77 18.58
CA MET A 36 11.04 -7.33 17.70
C MET A 36 12.36 -6.55 17.80
N ALA A 37 12.32 -5.22 17.83
CA ALA A 37 13.50 -4.39 18.01
C ALA A 37 14.21 -4.69 19.34
N LEU A 38 13.46 -4.81 20.45
CA LEU A 38 14.03 -5.18 21.75
C LEU A 38 14.62 -6.60 21.79
N ALA A 39 14.08 -7.52 20.97
CA ALA A 39 14.53 -8.90 20.93
C ALA A 39 15.76 -9.13 20.03
N PHE A 40 15.88 -8.36 18.94
CA PHE A 40 16.85 -8.62 17.88
C PHE A 40 17.86 -7.50 17.62
N GLU A 41 17.58 -6.27 18.04
CA GLU A 41 18.48 -5.12 17.79
C GLU A 41 19.22 -4.67 19.05
N THR A 42 20.39 -4.08 18.84
CA THR A 42 21.25 -3.50 19.88
C THR A 42 20.84 -2.07 20.27
N GLY A 43 19.86 -1.47 19.58
CA GLY A 43 19.36 -0.12 19.86
C GLY A 43 20.29 1.01 19.42
N THR A 44 21.35 0.72 18.65
CA THR A 44 22.29 1.71 18.14
C THR A 44 21.95 2.09 16.71
N PHE A 45 21.57 3.34 16.49
CA PHE A 45 21.35 3.90 15.15
C PHE A 45 21.98 5.28 15.06
N THR A 46 22.45 5.64 13.87
CA THR A 46 23.00 6.97 13.60
C THR A 46 21.86 7.90 13.19
N LEU A 47 21.62 8.93 13.98
CA LEU A 47 20.69 10.00 13.61
C LEU A 47 21.33 10.86 12.53
N THR A 48 20.93 10.63 11.28
CA THR A 48 21.26 11.51 10.16
C THR A 48 20.05 12.35 9.77
N THR A 49 20.30 13.49 9.12
CA THR A 49 19.23 14.35 8.62
C THR A 49 18.37 13.61 7.59
N GLU A 50 18.99 12.78 6.75
CA GLU A 50 18.33 11.92 5.77
C GLU A 50 17.40 10.91 6.44
N LEU A 51 17.83 10.28 7.54
CA LEU A 51 16.99 9.34 8.29
C LEU A 51 15.76 10.04 8.87
N VAL A 52 15.95 11.20 9.49
CA VAL A 52 14.84 11.97 10.06
C VAL A 52 13.88 12.43 8.96
N PHE A 53 14.41 12.92 7.84
CA PHE A 53 13.60 13.35 6.71
C PHE A 53 12.80 12.19 6.11
N ALA A 54 13.44 11.04 5.86
CA ALA A 54 12.78 9.84 5.36
C ALA A 54 11.68 9.37 6.33
N MET A 55 11.95 9.35 7.64
CA MET A 55 10.98 8.95 8.64
C MET A 55 9.78 9.90 8.70
N LEU A 56 10.01 11.22 8.64
CA LEU A 56 8.93 12.21 8.57
C LEU A 56 8.11 12.05 7.29
N TRP A 57 8.74 11.80 6.15
CA TRP A 57 8.04 11.55 4.89
C TRP A 57 7.14 10.31 4.96
N LEU A 58 7.65 9.19 5.46
CA LEU A 58 6.90 7.95 5.61
C LEU A 58 5.70 8.11 6.56
N VAL A 59 5.86 8.85 7.66
CA VAL A 59 4.80 9.07 8.65
C VAL A 59 3.78 10.11 8.16
N LEU A 60 4.22 11.28 7.71
CA LEU A 60 3.30 12.37 7.39
C LEU A 60 2.66 12.18 6.01
N VAL A 61 3.44 11.85 4.99
CA VAL A 61 2.94 11.80 3.61
C VAL A 61 2.36 10.42 3.30
N LEU A 62 3.15 9.35 3.48
CA LEU A 62 2.70 8.01 3.08
C LEU A 62 1.70 7.38 4.04
N SER A 63 1.71 7.75 5.32
CA SER A 63 0.76 7.21 6.30
C SER A 63 -0.44 8.15 6.48
N VAL A 64 -0.23 9.31 7.12
CA VAL A 64 -1.31 10.25 7.41
C VAL A 64 -1.93 10.78 6.11
N GLY A 65 -1.11 11.35 5.22
CA GLY A 65 -1.56 11.93 3.95
C GLY A 65 -2.33 10.94 3.06
N ALA A 66 -1.83 9.70 2.94
CA ALA A 66 -2.49 8.67 2.13
C ALA A 66 -3.88 8.28 2.68
N ILE A 67 -4.03 8.13 4.01
CA ILE A 67 -5.33 7.83 4.63
C ILE A 67 -6.30 8.99 4.46
N PHE A 68 -5.84 10.22 4.68
CA PHE A 68 -6.65 11.42 4.46
C PHE A 68 -7.11 11.53 3.01
N LEU A 69 -6.21 11.29 2.06
CA LEU A 69 -6.53 11.29 0.63
C LEU A 69 -7.55 10.21 0.28
N LEU A 70 -7.38 9.00 0.84
CA LEU A 70 -8.34 7.91 0.67
C LEU A 70 -9.72 8.31 1.21
N MET A 71 -9.80 8.86 2.41
CA MET A 71 -11.07 9.34 2.99
C MET A 71 -11.71 10.44 2.14
N PHE A 72 -10.91 11.37 1.65
CA PHE A 72 -11.35 12.43 0.75
C PHE A 72 -11.94 11.86 -0.55
N LEU A 73 -11.28 10.87 -1.17
CA LEU A 73 -11.76 10.22 -2.38
C LEU A 73 -13.01 9.35 -2.14
N ILE A 74 -13.11 8.69 -0.98
CA ILE A 74 -14.32 7.96 -0.58
C ILE A 74 -15.50 8.92 -0.49
N ARG A 75 -15.32 10.10 0.13
CA ARG A 75 -16.36 11.13 0.23
C ARG A 75 -16.81 11.65 -1.15
N GLN A 76 -15.94 11.61 -2.15
CA GLN A 76 -16.27 11.99 -3.53
C GLN A 76 -16.91 10.87 -4.35
N GLY A 77 -17.14 9.68 -3.78
CA GLY A 77 -17.72 8.54 -4.51
C GLY A 77 -16.76 7.90 -5.53
N ALA A 78 -15.47 8.25 -5.50
CA ALA A 78 -14.47 7.79 -6.46
C ALA A 78 -13.86 6.41 -6.10
N VAL A 79 -14.45 5.67 -5.16
CA VAL A 79 -13.88 4.45 -4.54
C VAL A 79 -13.38 3.44 -5.57
N SER A 80 -14.16 3.18 -6.63
CA SER A 80 -13.79 2.23 -7.68
C SER A 80 -12.61 2.72 -8.54
N ARG A 81 -12.52 4.03 -8.81
CA ARG A 81 -11.43 4.62 -9.58
C ARG A 81 -10.11 4.56 -8.80
N VAL A 82 -10.12 4.85 -7.50
CA VAL A 82 -8.93 4.79 -6.64
C VAL A 82 -8.39 3.37 -6.48
N ALA A 83 -9.28 2.37 -6.34
CA ALA A 83 -8.87 0.98 -6.30
C ALA A 83 -8.09 0.56 -7.56
N SER A 84 -8.48 1.09 -8.73
CA SER A 84 -7.76 0.83 -9.99
C SER A 84 -6.35 1.45 -10.03
N LEU A 85 -6.16 2.63 -9.42
CA LEU A 85 -4.83 3.28 -9.33
C LEU A 85 -3.82 2.45 -8.53
N PHE A 86 -4.27 1.74 -7.49
CA PHE A 86 -3.38 0.89 -6.69
C PHE A 86 -2.76 -0.24 -7.53
N TYR A 87 -3.45 -0.72 -8.56
CA TYR A 87 -2.89 -1.72 -9.47
C TYR A 87 -1.79 -1.14 -10.38
N LEU A 88 -1.74 0.17 -10.59
CA LEU A 88 -0.71 0.81 -11.40
C LEU A 88 0.58 1.09 -10.61
N VAL A 89 0.52 1.04 -9.29
CA VAL A 89 1.65 1.34 -8.39
C VAL A 89 2.91 0.54 -8.75
N PRO A 90 2.87 -0.80 -8.97
CA PRO A 90 4.09 -1.55 -9.28
C PRO A 90 4.79 -1.07 -10.55
N GLY A 91 4.02 -0.74 -11.60
CA GLY A 91 4.58 -0.26 -12.87
C GLY A 91 5.16 1.14 -12.75
N VAL A 92 4.45 2.06 -12.09
CA VAL A 92 4.93 3.43 -11.88
C VAL A 92 6.19 3.44 -10.99
N THR A 93 6.22 2.65 -9.92
CA THR A 93 7.39 2.55 -9.05
C THR A 93 8.62 2.01 -9.79
N ALA A 94 8.45 1.01 -10.67
CA ALA A 94 9.56 0.49 -11.48
C ALA A 94 10.11 1.54 -12.47
N LEU A 95 9.23 2.34 -13.08
CA LEU A 95 9.64 3.44 -13.96
C LEU A 95 10.40 4.54 -13.20
N ILE A 96 9.91 4.90 -12.00
CA ILE A 96 10.60 5.86 -11.13
C ILE A 96 11.96 5.31 -10.72
N ALA A 97 12.06 4.03 -10.37
CA ALA A 97 13.31 3.42 -9.93
C ALA A 97 14.36 3.41 -11.06
N TRP A 98 13.96 3.00 -12.27
CA TRP A 98 14.81 3.07 -13.46
C TRP A 98 15.31 4.50 -13.73
N PHE A 99 14.43 5.49 -13.62
CA PHE A 99 14.78 6.88 -13.91
C PHE A 99 15.63 7.54 -12.82
N LEU A 100 15.33 7.29 -11.54
CA LEU A 100 15.93 8.02 -10.41
C LEU A 100 17.20 7.36 -9.88
N PHE A 101 17.32 6.03 -10.01
CA PHE A 101 18.45 5.26 -9.48
C PHE A 101 19.35 4.67 -10.58
N ASP A 102 19.11 5.00 -11.86
CA ASP A 102 19.83 4.46 -13.03
C ASP A 102 19.88 2.90 -13.02
N GLU A 103 18.86 2.28 -12.45
CA GLU A 103 18.84 0.85 -12.23
C GLU A 103 18.69 0.11 -13.58
N THR A 104 19.68 -0.70 -13.96
CA THR A 104 19.65 -1.40 -15.25
C THR A 104 18.53 -2.44 -15.27
N LEU A 105 17.45 -2.15 -15.98
CA LEU A 105 16.33 -3.06 -16.14
C LEU A 105 16.79 -4.31 -16.91
N SER A 106 16.94 -5.42 -16.19
CA SER A 106 17.23 -6.72 -16.78
C SER A 106 16.10 -7.12 -17.74
N PRO A 107 16.38 -7.83 -18.84
CA PRO A 107 15.34 -8.42 -19.70
C PRO A 107 14.30 -9.22 -18.91
N LEU A 108 14.71 -9.90 -17.84
CA LEU A 108 13.80 -10.64 -16.96
C LEU A 108 12.86 -9.71 -16.17
N GLN A 109 13.35 -8.56 -15.70
CA GLN A 109 12.52 -7.56 -15.03
C GLN A 109 11.51 -6.95 -16.00
N LEU A 110 11.92 -6.68 -17.24
CA LEU A 110 11.02 -6.21 -18.31
C LEU A 110 9.89 -7.21 -18.59
N VAL A 111 10.21 -8.50 -18.70
CA VAL A 111 9.20 -9.56 -18.86
C VAL A 111 8.29 -9.64 -17.63
N GLY A 112 8.84 -9.60 -16.43
CA GLY A 112 8.05 -9.59 -15.19
C GLY A 112 7.11 -8.39 -15.10
N MET A 113 7.56 -7.22 -15.53
CA MET A 113 6.78 -5.99 -15.57
C MET A 113 5.66 -6.06 -16.60
N ALA A 114 5.93 -6.64 -17.78
CA ALA A 114 4.92 -6.89 -18.81
C ALA A 114 3.85 -7.87 -18.32
N VAL A 115 4.23 -8.96 -17.66
CA VAL A 115 3.30 -9.94 -17.08
C VAL A 115 2.43 -9.29 -15.99
N ALA A 116 3.04 -8.51 -15.09
CA ALA A 116 2.30 -7.80 -14.06
C ALA A 116 1.32 -6.77 -14.65
N ALA A 117 1.75 -5.98 -15.65
CA ALA A 117 0.90 -5.02 -16.35
C ALA A 117 -0.27 -5.70 -17.06
N CYS A 118 -0.04 -6.84 -17.72
CA CYS A 118 -1.09 -7.64 -18.34
C CYS A 118 -2.09 -8.19 -17.31
N GLY A 119 -1.61 -8.69 -16.16
CA GLY A 119 -2.47 -9.16 -15.08
C GLY A 119 -3.37 -8.05 -14.51
N VAL A 120 -2.81 -6.85 -14.33
CA VAL A 120 -3.54 -5.66 -13.91
C VAL A 120 -4.57 -5.24 -14.95
N TRP A 121 -4.18 -5.19 -16.23
CA TRP A 121 -5.09 -4.85 -17.32
C TRP A 121 -6.29 -5.80 -17.36
N LEU A 122 -6.06 -7.12 -17.27
CA LEU A 122 -7.12 -8.12 -17.21
C LEU A 122 -8.04 -7.93 -15.98
N ALA A 123 -7.46 -7.66 -14.80
CA ALA A 123 -8.22 -7.47 -13.57
C ALA A 123 -9.04 -6.17 -13.54
N THR A 124 -8.63 -5.17 -14.32
CA THR A 124 -9.29 -3.85 -14.39
C THR A 124 -10.23 -3.70 -15.59
N GLN A 125 -10.37 -4.73 -16.44
CA GLN A 125 -11.39 -4.71 -17.48
C GLN A 125 -12.79 -4.60 -16.85
N PRO A 126 -13.65 -3.69 -17.34
CA PRO A 126 -15.05 -3.65 -16.93
C PRO A 126 -15.66 -5.01 -17.22
N GLY A 127 -15.95 -5.79 -16.16
CA GLY A 127 -16.59 -7.08 -16.33
C GLY A 127 -17.91 -6.88 -17.05
N THR A 128 -18.08 -7.52 -18.21
CA THR A 128 -19.37 -7.71 -18.89
C THR A 128 -20.27 -8.60 -18.03
N ARG A 129 -20.71 -8.09 -16.87
CA ARG A 129 -21.70 -8.70 -15.97
C ARG A 129 -22.78 -7.68 -15.60
N ALA A 130 -23.18 -6.87 -16.57
CA ALA A 130 -24.45 -6.18 -16.57
C ALA A 130 -25.24 -6.68 -17.79
N ARG A 131 -26.00 -7.77 -17.61
CA ARG A 131 -27.14 -8.27 -18.43
C ARG A 131 -27.40 -9.74 -18.07
N ALA A 132 -27.94 -10.00 -16.89
CA ALA A 132 -28.61 -11.27 -16.57
C ALA A 132 -29.41 -11.13 -15.27
N SER A 133 -30.39 -10.21 -15.24
CA SER A 133 -31.63 -10.33 -14.47
C SER A 133 -32.44 -9.04 -14.65
N GLU A 134 -32.97 -8.86 -15.86
CA GLU A 134 -34.33 -8.32 -16.03
C GLU A 134 -35.29 -9.50 -15.98
#